data_AF-A0A401NGD1-F1
#
_entry.id   AF-A0A401NGD1-F1
#
_cell.length_a   1.000
_cell.length_b   1.000
_cell.length_c   1.000
_cell.angle_alpha   90.00
_cell.angle_beta   90.00
_cell.angle_gamma   90.00
#
_symmetry.space_group_name_H-M   'P 1'
#
loop_
_entity.id
_entity.type
_entity.pdbx_description
1 polymer ?
#
loop_
_entity_poly.entity_id
_entity_poly.type
_entity_poly.pdbx_seq_one_letter_code
_entity_poly.pdbx_strand_id
1 'polypeptide(L)'
;MSVFQNATTPLYKLRRALIKGLKVPSSCELVVGGEPQCWAEGRCLLFDDSFLHTAFHGGPSEEGPRVVFMIDLWHPNIAATERQALDFIFSPGR
;
A
#
# COMPACT_ATOMS: atom_id res chain seq x y z
N MET A 1 17.47 4.43 0.88
CA MET A 1 16.67 3.77 -0.18
C MET A 1 16.05 2.52 0.44
N SER A 2 14.81 2.60 0.92
CA SER A 2 14.13 1.43 1.49
C SER A 2 13.12 0.95 0.45
N VAL A 3 13.47 -0.11 -0.28
CA VAL A 3 12.49 -0.86 -1.06
C VAL A 3 11.64 -1.58 -0.01
N PHE A 4 10.41 -1.11 0.21
CA PHE A 4 9.47 -1.83 1.06
C PHE A 4 9.05 -3.10 0.32
N GLN A 5 9.82 -4.18 0.44
CA GLN A 5 9.41 -5.52 0.04
C GLN A 5 8.74 -6.29 1.19
N ASN A 6 8.59 -5.68 2.38
CA ASN A 6 7.93 -6.32 3.51
C ASN A 6 6.57 -5.68 3.80
N ALA A 7 5.58 -6.06 3.02
CA ALA A 7 4.21 -6.12 3.52
C ALA A 7 3.73 -7.55 3.34
N THR A 8 3.33 -8.16 4.44
CA THR A 8 2.78 -9.51 4.64
C THR A 8 1.43 -9.71 3.95
N THR A 9 1.27 -9.13 2.76
CA THR A 9 -0.01 -9.11 2.05
C THR A 9 -0.12 -10.36 1.22
N PRO A 10 -1.21 -11.11 1.37
CA PRO A 10 -1.43 -12.26 0.52
C PRO A 10 -1.48 -11.79 -0.93
N LEU A 11 -0.66 -12.39 -1.79
CA LEU A 11 -0.48 -12.04 -3.21
C LEU A 11 -1.79 -11.95 -4.01
N TYR A 12 -2.90 -12.48 -3.48
CA TYR A 12 -4.21 -12.45 -4.11
C TYR A 12 -5.05 -11.19 -3.79
N LYS A 13 -4.62 -10.33 -2.86
CA LYS A 13 -5.24 -9.02 -2.60
C LYS A 13 -4.45 -7.93 -3.32
N LEU A 14 -4.74 -7.76 -4.60
CA LEU A 14 -3.93 -6.93 -5.53
C LEU A 14 -4.24 -5.42 -5.48
N ARG A 15 -4.94 -4.92 -4.45
CA ARG A 15 -5.20 -3.47 -4.33
C ARG A 15 -4.95 -2.99 -2.92
N ARG A 16 -4.31 -1.82 -2.82
CA ARG A 16 -4.15 -1.11 -1.55
C ARG A 16 -4.70 0.29 -1.63
N ALA A 17 -5.57 0.60 -0.68
CA ALA A 17 -5.90 1.97 -0.36
C ALA A 17 -4.95 2.44 0.74
N LEU A 18 -4.08 3.39 0.43
CA LEU A 18 -3.42 4.19 1.45
C LEU A 18 -4.29 5.39 1.80
N ILE A 19 -4.64 5.48 3.07
CA ILE A 19 -5.35 6.61 3.64
C ILE A 19 -4.30 7.53 4.27
N LYS A 20 -4.32 8.82 3.92
CA LYS A 20 -3.50 9.85 4.58
C LYS A 20 -4.05 10.07 5.99
N GLY A 21 -3.73 9.15 6.90
CA GLY A 21 -4.40 9.02 8.19
C GLY A 21 -3.69 9.64 9.38
N LEU A 22 -2.46 10.17 9.25
CA LEU A 22 -1.75 10.59 10.46
C LEU A 22 -0.80 11.77 10.29
N LYS A 23 0.24 11.65 9.45
CA LYS A 23 1.19 12.74 9.14
C LYS A 23 2.13 12.26 8.04
N VAL A 24 2.22 13.00 6.94
CA VAL A 24 3.15 12.72 5.84
C VAL A 24 3.90 13.99 5.51
N PRO A 25 5.20 14.08 5.85
CA PRO A 25 6.05 15.21 5.45
C PRO A 25 6.12 15.37 3.92
N SER A 26 6.31 16.60 3.44
CA SER A 26 6.36 16.92 2.00
C SER A 26 7.52 16.25 1.26
N SER A 27 8.54 15.79 2.00
CA SER A 27 9.72 15.07 1.50
C SER A 27 9.47 13.57 1.25
N CYS A 28 8.24 13.09 1.40
CA CYS A 28 7.87 11.69 1.17
C CYS A 28 7.38 11.48 -0.26
N GLU A 29 7.93 10.47 -0.92
CA GLU A 29 7.55 10.07 -2.28
C GLU A 29 7.08 8.61 -2.31
N LEU A 30 6.13 8.34 -3.20
CA LEU A 30 5.72 7.00 -3.58
C LEU A 30 5.73 6.92 -5.11
N VAL A 31 6.42 5.94 -5.67
CA VAL A 31 6.43 5.65 -7.11
C VAL A 31 5.84 4.27 -7.30
N VAL A 32 4.91 4.11 -8.25
CA VAL A 32 4.24 2.84 -8.55
C VAL A 32 4.28 2.63 -10.06
N GLY A 33 4.85 1.49 -10.51
CA GLY A 33 4.98 1.20 -11.94
C GLY A 33 5.85 2.20 -12.70
N GLY A 34 6.73 2.94 -12.01
CA GLY A 34 7.53 4.01 -12.59
C GLY A 34 6.89 5.41 -12.50
N GLU A 35 5.62 5.51 -12.08
CA GLU A 35 4.89 6.77 -12.02
C GLU A 35 4.82 7.33 -10.58
N PRO A 36 5.27 8.58 -10.35
CA PRO A 36 5.15 9.26 -9.06
C PRO A 36 3.69 9.44 -8.64
N GLN A 37 3.40 9.18 -7.37
CA GLN A 37 2.05 9.28 -6.80
C GLN A 37 1.98 10.49 -5.85
N CYS A 38 1.00 11.37 -6.08
CA CYS A 38 0.82 12.57 -5.26
C CYS A 38 -0.24 12.34 -4.17
N TRP A 39 0.09 12.75 -2.94
CA TRP A 39 -0.87 12.82 -1.84
C TRP A 39 -1.69 14.11 -1.94
N ALA A 40 -3.02 13.99 -1.90
CA ALA A 40 -3.90 15.12 -1.68
C ALA A 40 -4.43 15.09 -0.23
N GLU A 41 -4.48 16.24 0.43
CA GLU A 41 -5.06 16.35 1.76
C GLU A 41 -6.54 15.93 1.77
N GLY A 42 -6.95 15.20 2.81
CA GLY A 42 -8.31 14.68 2.93
C GLY A 42 -8.68 13.58 1.91
N ARG A 43 -7.73 13.08 1.11
CA ARG A 43 -7.96 12.02 0.13
C ARG A 43 -7.13 10.77 0.43
N CYS A 44 -7.64 9.64 -0.04
CA CYS A 44 -6.93 8.37 -0.07
C CYS A 44 -6.27 8.18 -1.43
N LEU A 45 -5.09 7.58 -1.43
CA LEU A 45 -4.43 7.10 -2.63
C LEU A 45 -4.73 5.61 -2.81
N LEU A 46 -5.29 5.23 -3.95
CA LEU A 46 -5.54 3.83 -4.30
C LEU A 46 -4.53 3.43 -5.38
N PHE A 47 -3.75 2.38 -5.13
CA PHE A 47 -2.84 1.82 -6.13
C PHE A 47 -2.85 0.29 -6.07
N ASP A 48 -2.34 -0.31 -7.14
CA ASP A 48 -2.12 -1.74 -7.26
C ASP A 48 -0.68 -2.04 -6.88
N ASP A 49 -0.48 -2.82 -5.82
CA ASP A 49 0.83 -3.13 -5.26
C ASP A 49 1.52 -4.32 -5.94
N SER A 50 0.88 -4.93 -6.94
CA SER A 50 1.53 -5.91 -7.82
C SER A 50 2.54 -5.27 -8.76
N PHE A 51 2.39 -3.97 -9.03
CA PHE A 51 3.40 -3.19 -9.73
C PHE A 51 4.59 -2.91 -8.81
N LEU A 52 5.79 -2.86 -9.40
CA LEU A 52 6.99 -2.44 -8.68
C LEU A 52 6.74 -1.05 -8.09
N HIS A 53 6.92 -0.94 -6.79
CA HIS A 53 6.69 0.30 -6.08
C HIS A 53 7.84 0.61 -5.13
N THR A 54 8.15 1.89 -4.99
CA THR A 54 9.18 2.39 -4.09
C THR A 54 8.60 3.51 -3.24
N ALA A 55 8.97 3.50 -1.96
CA ALA A 55 8.61 4.57 -1.03
C ALA A 55 9.88 5.19 -0.50
N PHE A 56 9.95 6.52 -0.58
CA PHE A 56 11.11 7.28 -0.16
C PHE A 56 10.71 8.33 0.88
N HIS A 57 11.61 8.58 1.83
CA HIS A 57 11.50 9.65 2.81
C HIS A 57 12.85 10.37 2.81
N GLY A 58 12.88 11.53 2.16
CA GLY A 58 14.11 12.32 1.95
C GLY A 58 14.29 13.51 2.89
N GLY A 59 13.38 13.67 3.86
CA GLY A 59 13.39 14.80 4.78
C GLY A 59 14.48 14.70 5.85
N PRO A 60 14.87 15.83 6.46
CA PRO A 60 15.70 15.83 7.67
C PRO A 60 14.97 15.11 8.81
N SER A 61 15.73 14.50 9.72
CA SER A 61 15.20 13.73 10.85
C SER A 61 14.19 14.50 11.72
N GLU A 62 14.30 15.84 11.74
CA GLU A 62 13.41 16.76 12.48
C GLU A 62 11.98 16.81 11.93
N GLU A 63 11.73 16.42 10.66
CA GLU A 63 10.38 16.36 10.09
C GLU A 63 9.51 15.26 10.73
N GLY A 64 10.15 14.31 11.41
CA GLY A 64 9.52 13.21 12.11
C GLY A 64 9.08 12.05 11.19
N PRO A 65 8.49 10.99 11.77
CA PRO A 65 8.17 9.79 11.03
C PRO A 65 7.02 9.99 10.03
N ARG A 66 7.11 9.28 8.89
CA ARG A 66 5.98 9.09 7.99
C ARG A 66 5.09 7.97 8.52
N VAL A 67 3.84 8.28 8.87
CA VAL A 67 2.86 7.27 9.27
C VAL A 67 1.70 7.26 8.29
N VAL A 68 1.45 6.08 7.72
CA VAL A 68 0.40 5.82 6.72
C VAL A 68 -0.55 4.76 7.26
N PHE A 69 -1.83 4.89 6.93
CA PHE A 69 -2.81 3.85 7.20
C PHE A 69 -3.11 3.11 5.90
N MET A 70 -2.90 1.79 5.89
CA MET A 70 -2.96 0.97 4.68
C MET A 70 -4.07 -0.07 4.83
N ILE A 71 -4.93 -0.15 3.83
CA ILE A 71 -6.03 -1.12 3.75
C ILE A 71 -5.85 -1.95 2.49
N ASP A 72 -5.75 -3.26 2.66
CA ASP A 72 -5.73 -4.21 1.56
C ASP A 72 -7.18 -4.50 1.11
N LEU A 73 -7.43 -4.35 -0.18
CA LEU A 73 -8.74 -4.52 -0.82
C LEU A 73 -8.69 -5.68 -1.82
N TRP A 74 -9.82 -6.35 -1.96
CA TRP A 74 -10.00 -7.31 -3.05
C TRP A 74 -9.97 -6.59 -4.40
N HIS A 75 -9.31 -7.19 -5.39
CA HIS A 75 -9.42 -6.72 -6.76
C HIS A 75 -10.91 -6.81 -7.19
N PRO A 76 -11.48 -5.79 -7.86
CA PRO A 76 -12.91 -5.73 -8.18
C PRO A 76 -13.38 -6.92 -9.02
N ASN A 77 -12.48 -7.52 -9.79
CA ASN A 77 -12.78 -8.68 -10.64
C ASN A 77 -12.72 -10.03 -9.92
N ILE A 78 -12.50 -10.07 -8.60
CA ILE A 78 -12.51 -11.31 -7.81
C ILE A 78 -13.91 -11.52 -7.22
N ALA A 79 -14.58 -12.58 -7.67
CA ALA A 79 -15.91 -12.98 -7.23
C ALA A 79 -15.90 -13.47 -5.77
N ALA A 80 -17.05 -13.39 -5.09
CA ALA A 80 -17.15 -13.76 -3.68
C ALA A 80 -16.73 -15.21 -3.39
N THR A 81 -17.02 -16.14 -4.31
CA THR A 81 -16.61 -17.55 -4.22
C THR A 81 -15.09 -17.72 -4.31
N GLU A 82 -14.43 -16.97 -5.18
CA GLU A 82 -12.97 -16.98 -5.32
C GLU A 82 -12.31 -16.43 -4.05
N ARG A 83 -12.88 -15.40 -3.43
CA ARG A 83 -12.38 -14.86 -2.14
C ARG A 83 -12.40 -15.91 -1.05
N GLN A 84 -13.50 -16.65 -0.93
CA GLN A 84 -13.63 -17.75 0.04
C GLN A 84 -12.60 -18.85 -0.20
N ALA A 85 -12.37 -19.22 -1.47
CA ALA A 85 -11.38 -20.23 -1.83
C ALA A 85 -9.95 -19.76 -1.49
N LEU A 86 -9.61 -18.50 -1.81
CA LEU A 86 -8.31 -17.91 -1.51
C LEU A 86 -8.08 -17.77 0.00
N ASP A 87 -9.07 -17.31 0.76
CA ASP A 87 -8.98 -17.24 2.21
C ASP A 87 -8.81 -18.64 2.82
N PHE A 88 -9.46 -19.68 2.26
CA PHE A 88 -9.28 -21.06 2.71
C PHE A 88 -7.87 -21.60 2.42
N ILE A 89 -7.37 -21.42 1.19
CA ILE A 89 -6.06 -21.92 0.74
C ILE A 89 -4.93 -21.26 1.53
N PHE A 90 -5.06 -19.96 1.81
CA PHE A 90 -4.00 -19.14 2.39
C PHE A 90 -4.29 -18.69 3.83
N SER A 91 -5.16 -19.41 4.55
CA SER A 91 -5.45 -19.12 5.96
C SER A 91 -4.16 -19.19 6.79
N PRO A 92 -3.77 -18.12 7.50
CA PRO A 92 -2.57 -18.14 8.33
C PRO A 92 -2.78 -19.09 9.51
N GLY A 93 -1.90 -20.09 9.65
CA GLY A 93 -1.93 -21.03 10.78
C GLY A 93 -2.40 -22.44 10.48
N ARG A 94 -2.33 -22.88 9.21
CA ARG A 94 -2.29 -24.30 8.87
C ARG A 94 -0.89 -24.71 8.43
#